data_AF-A0A1F9VSD6-F1
#
_entry.id   AF-A0A1F9VSD6-F1
#
_cell.length_a   1.000
_cell.length_b   1.000
_cell.length_c   1.000
_cell.angle_alpha   90.00
_cell.angle_beta   90.00
_cell.angle_gamma   90.00
#
_symmetry.space_group_name_H-M   'P 1'
#
loop_
_entity.id
_entity.type
_entity.pdbx_description
1 polymer ?
#
loop_
_entity_poly.entity_id
_entity_poly.type
_entity_poly.pdbx_seq_one_letter_code
_entity_poly.pdbx_strand_id
1 'polypeptide(L)' 'MDLFSGWVEMCAILGKKAEAIVAATEAMREGLPFDLKGMGTDNGEEFINYELDRYCHKTGVQRFRRRPLQE' A
#
# COMPACT_ATOMS: atom_id res chain seq x y z
N MET A 1 7.39 -3.13 3.90
CA MET A 1 8.33 -3.00 5.03
C MET A 1 7.96 -1.75 5.81
N ASP A 2 7.84 -1.87 7.12
CA ASP A 2 7.76 -0.72 8.02
C ASP A 2 9.16 -0.16 8.30
N LEU A 3 9.30 1.16 8.22
CA LEU A 3 10.61 1.83 8.28
C LEU A 3 11.16 1.92 9.71
N PHE A 4 10.31 1.99 10.72
CA PHE A 4 10.73 2.19 12.11
C PHE A 4 11.09 0.88 12.80
N SER A 5 10.20 -0.11 12.73
CA SER A 5 10.37 -1.43 13.36
C SER A 5 11.19 -2.40 12.53
N GLY A 6 11.35 -2.14 11.23
CA GLY A 6 11.94 -3.09 10.28
C GLY A 6 11.04 -4.27 9.93
N TRP A 7 9.77 -4.25 10.37
CA TRP A 7 8.81 -5.33 10.12
C TRP A 7 8.53 -5.51 8.63
N VAL A 8 8.47 -6.77 8.19
CA VAL A 8 8.19 -7.14 6.80
C VAL A 8 7.00 -8.07 6.75
N GLU A 9 5.95 -7.64 6.06
CA GLU A 9 4.85 -8.48 5.63
C GLU A 9 4.96 -8.77 4.14
N MET A 10 4.53 -9.98 3.73
CA MET A 10 4.50 -10.41 2.34
C MET A 10 3.14 -11.00 2.01
N CYS A 11 2.52 -10.50 0.94
CA CYS A 11 1.26 -11.03 0.42
C CYS A 11 1.42 -11.35 -1.07
N ALA A 12 1.12 -12.59 -1.46
CA ALA A 12 1.09 -12.99 -2.86
C ALA A 12 -0.24 -12.56 -3.49
N ILE A 13 -0.18 -11.83 -4.61
CA ILE A 13 -1.36 -11.34 -5.33
C ILE A 13 -1.34 -11.92 -6.74
N LEU A 14 -2.44 -12.57 -7.14
CA LEU A 14 -2.59 -13.08 -8.49
C LEU A 14 -3.12 -11.98 -9.42
N GLY A 15 -2.25 -11.47 -10.29
CA GLY A 15 -2.57 -10.40 -11.24
C GLY A 15 -2.46 -8.99 -10.63
N LYS A 16 -2.91 -7.99 -11.41
CA LYS A 16 -2.76 -6.56 -11.09
C LYS A 16 -4.09 -5.81 -10.95
N LYS A 17 -5.19 -6.53 -10.71
CA LYS A 17 -6.52 -5.91 -10.59
C LYS A 17 -6.63 -5.07 -9.33
N ALA A 18 -7.32 -3.95 -9.42
CA ALA A 18 -7.49 -2.99 -8.33
C ALA A 18 -8.04 -3.63 -7.06
N GLU A 19 -9.07 -4.46 -7.22
CA GLU A 19 -9.76 -5.14 -6.14
C GLU A 19 -8.82 -6.10 -5.40
N ALA A 20 -7.96 -6.80 -6.15
CA ALA A 20 -6.98 -7.73 -5.58
C ALA A 20 -5.90 -6.98 -4.79
N ILE A 21 -5.44 -5.82 -5.29
CA ILE A 21 -4.48 -4.96 -4.57
C ILE A 21 -5.09 -4.41 -3.28
N VAL A 22 -6.33 -3.91 -3.33
CA VAL A 22 -7.01 -3.37 -2.14
C VAL A 22 -7.26 -4.47 -1.10
N ALA A 23 -7.74 -5.63 -1.51
CA ALA A 23 -7.98 -6.76 -0.60
C ALA A 23 -6.69 -7.23 0.08
N ALA A 24 -5.59 -7.34 -0.67
CA ALA A 24 -4.29 -7.69 -0.10
C ALA A 24 -3.79 -6.61 0.87
N THR A 25 -4.01 -5.33 0.55
CA THR A 25 -3.62 -4.21 1.41
C THR A 25 -4.38 -4.24 2.74
N GLU A 26 -5.69 -4.52 2.73
CA GLU A 26 -6.47 -4.69 3.96
C GLU A 26 -5.99 -5.91 4.76
N ALA A 27 -5.82 -7.07 4.11
CA ALA A 27 -5.35 -8.27 4.80
C ALA A 27 -3.98 -8.06 5.47
N MET A 28 -3.06 -7.37 4.81
CA MET A 28 -1.78 -6.99 5.43
C MET A 28 -1.97 -6.03 6.60
N ARG A 29 -2.83 -5.00 6.46
CA ARG A 29 -3.10 -4.02 7.51
C ARG A 29 -3.66 -4.67 8.77
N GLU A 30 -4.61 -5.60 8.62
CA GLU A 30 -5.21 -6.34 9.73
C GLU A 30 -4.22 -7.29 10.42
N GLY A 31 -3.22 -7.78 9.69
CA GLY A 31 -2.17 -8.65 10.22
C GLY A 31 -1.04 -7.93 10.96
N LEU A 32 -0.92 -6.60 10.79
CA LEU A 32 0.16 -5.85 11.45
C LEU A 32 -0.06 -5.79 12.97
N PRO A 33 1.00 -5.95 13.77
CA PRO A 33 0.92 -5.78 15.23
C PRO A 33 0.83 -4.30 15.66
N PHE A 34 0.64 -3.37 14.71
CA PHE A 34 0.58 -1.94 14.91
C PHE A 34 -0.24 -1.26 13.81
N ASP A 35 -0.69 -0.04 14.08
CA ASP A 35 -1.45 0.75 13.11
C ASP A 35 -0.60 1.17 11.91
N LEU A 36 -1.07 0.86 10.70
CA LEU A 36 -0.52 1.42 9.48
C LEU A 36 -0.86 2.91 9.35
N LYS A 37 0.11 3.80 9.58
CA LYS A 37 -0.10 5.26 9.48
C LYS A 37 0.04 5.80 8.06
N GLY A 38 0.85 5.13 7.23
CA GLY A 38 0.98 5.49 5.83
C GLY A 38 1.73 4.45 5.02
N MET A 39 1.57 4.52 3.71
CA MET A 39 2.14 3.57 2.76
C MET A 39 2.74 4.31 1.57
N GLY A 40 4.00 4.00 1.28
CA GLY A 40 4.66 4.42 0.06
C GLY A 40 4.64 3.30 -0.97
N THR A 41 4.05 3.54 -2.13
CA THR A 41 4.16 2.64 -3.29
C THR A 41 5.14 3.22 -4.29
N ASP A 42 5.67 2.40 -5.19
CA ASP A 42 6.30 2.93 -6.39
C ASP A 42 5.22 3.50 -7.35
N ASN A 43 5.67 4.00 -8.50
CA ASN A 43 4.81 4.56 -9.54
C ASN A 43 4.30 3.49 -10.52
N GLY A 44 4.27 2.21 -10.12
CA GLY A 44 3.68 1.15 -10.94
C GLY A 44 2.20 1.40 -11.22
N GLU A 45 1.75 1.03 -12.42
CA GLU A 45 0.37 1.24 -12.87
C GLU A 45 -0.65 0.52 -11.97
N GLU A 46 -0.24 -0.60 -11.35
CA GLU A 46 -1.02 -1.31 -10.32
C GLU A 46 -1.35 -0.45 -9.08
N PHE A 47 -0.55 0.58 -8.78
CA PHE A 47 -0.67 1.43 -7.60
C PHE A 47 -1.14 2.86 -7.91
N ILE A 48 -1.09 3.29 -9.18
CA ILE A 48 -1.77 4.50 -9.67
C ILE A 48 -3.25 4.15 -9.88
N ASN A 49 -3.90 3.83 -8.76
CA ASN A 49 -5.19 3.18 -8.73
C ASN A 49 -6.16 3.99 -7.87
N TYR A 50 -7.26 4.42 -8.49
CA TYR A 50 -8.32 5.17 -7.81
C TYR A 50 -8.92 4.40 -6.64
N GLU A 51 -9.09 3.08 -6.75
CA GLU A 51 -9.66 2.27 -5.68
C GLU A 51 -8.72 2.18 -4.47
N LEU A 52 -7.40 2.10 -4.72
CA LEU A 52 -6.42 2.13 -3.64
C LEU A 52 -6.37 3.49 -2.95
N ASP A 53 -6.51 4.58 -3.70
CA ASP A 53 -6.59 5.92 -3.14
C ASP A 53 -7.86 6.11 -2.28
N ARG A 54 -9.01 5.65 -2.78
CA ARG A 54 -10.28 5.66 -2.04
C ARG A 54 -10.19 4.81 -0.77
N TYR A 55 -9.55 3.64 -0.85
CA TYR A 55 -9.30 2.79 0.30
C TYR A 55 -8.46 3.51 1.37
N CYS A 56 -7.36 4.15 0.97
CA CYS A 56 -6.49 4.90 1.88
C CYS A 56 -7.23 6.06 2.55
N HIS A 57 -8.04 6.83 1.80
CA HIS A 57 -8.87 7.88 2.37
C HIS A 57 -9.88 7.35 3.40
N LYS A 58 -10.53 6.22 3.10
CA LYS A 58 -11.50 5.59 4.01
C LYS A 58 -10.85 5.08 5.30
N THR A 59 -9.63 4.55 5.21
CA THR A 59 -8.92 3.94 6.35
C THR A 59 -8.00 4.91 7.09
N GLY A 60 -7.87 6.15 6.61
CA GLY A 60 -6.99 7.16 7.19
C GLY A 60 -5.50 6.87 6.97
N VAL A 61 -5.15 5.98 6.04
CA VAL A 61 -3.77 5.63 5.71
C VAL A 61 -3.21 6.70 4.76
N GLN A 62 -2.15 7.39 5.17
CA GLN A 62 -1.51 8.40 4.33
C GLN A 62 -0.79 7.77 3.14
N ARG A 63 -0.90 8.36 1.95
CA ARG A 63 -0.15 7.95 0.77
C ARG A 63 1.10 8.78 0.58
N PHE A 64 2.22 8.12 0.35
CA PHE A 64 3.45 8.76 -0.09
C PHE A 64 3.78 8.31 -1.51
N ARG A 65 4.07 9.27 -2.38
CA ARG A 65 4.61 9.00 -3.72
C ARG A 65 6.09 9.37 -3.70
N ARG A 66 6.96 8.46 -4.16
CA ARG A 66 8.36 8.85 -4.39
C ARG A 66 8.40 9.89 -5.52
N ARG A 67 9.23 10.93 -5.35
CA ARG A 67 9.52 11.87 -6.43
C ARG A 67 10.04 11.09 -7.64
N PRO A 68 9.61 11.42 -8.87
CA PRO A 68 10.25 10.87 -10.08
C PRO A 68 11.75 11.09 -10.00
N LEU A 69 12.55 10.10 -10.41
CA LEU A 69 13.98 10.31 -10.58
C LEU A 69 14.15 11.45 -11.60
N GLN A 70 14.79 12.55 -11.20
CA GLN A 70 15.38 13.48 -12.16
C GLN A 70 16.72 12.88 -12.57
N GLU A 71 16.92 12.70 -13.88
CA GLU A 71 18.25 12.50 -14.47
C GLU A 71 19.06 13.80 -14.43
#